data_AF-A0A969QVN5-F1
#
_entry.id   AF-A0A969QVN5-F1
#
_cell.length_a   1.000
_cell.length_b   1.000
_cell.length_c   1.000
_cell.angle_alpha   90.00
_cell.angle_beta   90.00
_cell.angle_gamma   90.00
#
_symmetry.space_group_name_H-M   'P 1'
#
loop_
_entity.id
_entity.type
_entity.pdbx_description
1 polymer ?
#
loop_
_entity_poly.entity_id
_entity_poly.type
_entity_poly.pdbx_seq_one_letter_code
_entity_poly.pdbx_strand_id
1 'polypeptide(L)'
;MTQTLLQKPHVTPVLNHVDDYLQIGREYDCSDLHLATAYPPAWRRYGQLAPIWNDHEPLSAADTERLARAFLTDKEWSRMMEHGDVDFAYQS
;
A
#
# COMPACT_ATOMS: atom_id res chain seq x y z
N MET A 1 40.91 10.98 -10.65
CA MET A 1 39.49 11.10 -11.05
C MET A 1 38.85 9.74 -10.90
N THR A 2 38.23 9.46 -9.75
CA THR A 2 37.47 8.22 -9.54
C THR A 2 36.01 8.55 -9.78
N GLN A 3 35.49 8.10 -10.92
CA GLN A 3 34.08 8.19 -11.26
C GLN A 3 33.32 7.29 -10.28
N THR A 4 32.72 7.90 -9.26
CA THR A 4 31.82 7.23 -8.34
C THR A 4 30.60 6.81 -9.14
N LEU A 5 30.50 5.51 -9.43
CA LEU A 5 29.28 4.92 -9.96
C LEU A 5 28.19 5.14 -8.89
N LEU A 6 27.31 6.10 -9.13
CA LEU A 6 26.08 6.26 -8.37
C LEU A 6 25.28 4.96 -8.55
N GLN A 7 25.39 4.03 -7.61
CA GLN A 7 24.43 2.94 -7.49
C GLN A 7 23.06 3.61 -7.33
N LYS A 8 22.15 3.35 -8.27
CA LYS A 8 20.76 3.77 -8.14
C LYS A 8 20.26 3.18 -6.81
N PRO A 9 19.64 3.97 -5.92
CA PRO A 9 19.08 3.43 -4.70
C PRO A 9 18.14 2.28 -5.08
N HIS A 10 18.28 1.14 -4.39
CA HIS A 10 17.31 0.07 -4.49
C HIS A 10 16.05 0.57 -3.80
N VAL A 11 15.10 1.06 -4.59
CA VAL A 11 13.79 1.49 -4.09
C VAL A 11 12.93 0.26 -3.96
N THR A 12 12.35 0.04 -2.78
CA THR A 12 11.37 -1.02 -2.58
C THR A 12 10.17 -0.77 -3.51
N PRO A 13 9.81 -1.71 -4.40
CA PRO A 13 8.73 -1.51 -5.36
C PRO A 13 7.35 -1.59 -4.70
N VAL A 14 6.35 -0.96 -5.32
CA VAL A 14 4.94 -1.14 -4.98
C VAL A 14 4.53 -2.58 -5.29
N LEU A 15 3.84 -3.24 -4.36
CA LEU A 15 3.39 -4.62 -4.55
C LEU A 15 2.23 -4.70 -5.55
N ASN A 16 1.95 -5.92 -6.00
CA ASN A 16 1.00 -6.16 -7.08
C ASN A 16 -0.45 -6.12 -6.59
N HIS A 17 -0.71 -6.63 -5.38
CA HIS A 17 -2.06 -6.72 -4.81
C HIS A 17 -2.11 -6.31 -3.34
N VAL A 18 -3.31 -5.93 -2.86
CA VAL A 18 -3.57 -5.66 -1.43
C VAL A 18 -3.29 -6.89 -0.57
N ASP A 19 -3.51 -8.09 -1.09
CA ASP A 19 -3.23 -9.34 -0.36
C ASP A 19 -1.76 -9.53 -0.01
N ASP A 20 -0.83 -9.05 -0.85
CA ASP A 20 0.60 -9.11 -0.57
C ASP A 20 0.93 -8.28 0.68
N TYR A 21 0.29 -7.12 0.82
CA TYR A 21 0.39 -6.27 2.01
C TYR A 21 -0.29 -6.92 3.22
N LEU A 22 -1.47 -7.53 3.04
CA LEU A 22 -2.19 -8.24 4.11
C LEU A 22 -1.40 -9.44 4.64
N GLN A 23 -0.67 -10.15 3.76
CA GLN A 23 0.24 -11.21 4.17
C GLN A 23 1.35 -10.68 5.07
N ILE A 24 2.03 -9.60 4.65
CA ILE A 24 3.04 -8.93 5.49
C ILE A 24 2.42 -8.48 6.82
N GLY A 25 1.23 -7.89 6.78
CA GLY A 25 0.55 -7.44 7.99
C GLY A 25 0.31 -8.57 9.01
N ARG A 26 -0.09 -9.75 8.52
CA ARG A 26 -0.24 -10.97 9.35
C ARG A 26 1.10 -11.48 9.88
N GLU A 27 2.13 -11.54 9.04
CA GLU A 27 3.46 -12.03 9.42
C GLU A 27 4.12 -11.17 10.52
N TYR A 28 3.86 -9.87 10.52
CA TYR A 28 4.45 -8.91 11.46
C TYR A 28 3.51 -8.44 12.56
N ASP A 29 2.32 -9.05 12.69
CA ASP A 29 1.33 -8.79 13.74
C ASP A 29 0.92 -7.30 13.79
N CYS A 30 0.61 -6.72 12.63
CA CYS A 30 0.07 -5.36 12.53
C CYS A 30 -1.46 -5.38 12.64
N SER A 31 -2.04 -4.33 13.24
CA SER A 31 -3.49 -4.19 13.38
C SER A 31 -4.14 -3.61 12.13
N ASP A 32 -3.44 -2.71 11.43
CA ASP A 32 -3.99 -1.95 10.30
C ASP A 32 -2.93 -1.76 9.22
N LEU A 33 -3.38 -1.74 7.97
CA LEU A 33 -2.61 -1.30 6.82
C LEU A 33 -3.19 -0.01 6.26
N HIS A 34 -2.33 0.92 5.87
CA HIS A 34 -2.67 2.21 5.32
C HIS A 34 -1.95 2.39 3.97
N LEU A 35 -2.73 2.41 2.89
CA LEU A 35 -2.26 2.56 1.51
C LEU A 35 -2.85 3.84 0.92
N ALA A 36 -2.25 4.99 1.25
CA ALA A 36 -2.72 6.31 0.87
C ALA A 36 -1.79 6.98 -0.15
N THR A 37 -2.34 7.90 -0.95
CA THR A 37 -1.52 8.70 -1.89
C THR A 37 -0.57 9.63 -1.15
N ALA A 38 0.56 9.94 -1.78
CA ALA A 38 1.58 10.85 -1.25
C ALA A 38 2.19 10.42 0.11
N TYR A 39 2.05 9.14 0.47
CA TYR A 39 2.71 8.53 1.62
C TYR A 39 3.16 7.10 1.26
N PRO A 40 4.26 6.56 1.81
CA PRO A 40 4.62 5.16 1.60
C PRO A 40 3.56 4.23 2.22
N PRO A 41 3.48 2.96 1.78
CA PRO A 41 2.70 1.94 2.48
C PRO A 41 3.06 1.93 3.95
N ALA A 42 2.04 2.02 4.80
CA ALA A 42 2.22 2.14 6.23
C ALA A 42 1.38 1.09 6.96
N TRP A 43 1.80 0.78 8.18
CA TRP A 43 1.10 -0.12 9.07
C TRP A 43 0.91 0.51 10.44
N ARG A 44 -0.06 0.00 11.19
CA ARG A 44 -0.13 0.22 12.61
C ARG A 44 0.32 -1.03 13.35
N ARG A 45 1.40 -0.92 14.12
CA ARG A 45 1.91 -2.02 14.95
C ARG A 45 2.08 -1.56 16.38
N TYR A 46 1.48 -2.30 17.31
CA TYR A 46 1.45 -1.95 18.74
C TYR A 46 1.01 -0.49 19.00
N GLY A 47 0.01 -0.03 18.24
CA GLY A 47 -0.55 1.32 18.31
C GLY A 47 0.22 2.40 17.51
N GLN A 48 1.42 2.11 17.01
CA GLN A 48 2.25 3.07 16.29
C GLN A 48 2.06 2.96 14.77
N LEU A 49 1.74 4.09 14.14
CA LEU A 49 1.67 4.21 12.68
C LEU A 49 3.06 4.54 12.13
N ALA A 50 3.58 3.73 11.21
CA ALA A 50 4.87 3.95 10.58
C ALA A 50 4.89 3.35 9.15
N PRO A 51 5.80 3.81 8.27
CA PRO A 51 6.06 3.12 7.00
C PRO A 51 6.46 1.66 7.24
N ILE A 52 6.07 0.77 6.32
CA ILE A 52 6.50 -0.63 6.33
C ILE A 52 8.00 -0.71 6.02
N TRP A 53 8.46 0.09 5.06
CA TRP A 53 9.87 0.22 4.68
C TRP A 53 10.32 1.68 4.71
N ASN A 54 11.59 1.89 5.08
CA ASN A 54 12.17 3.23 5.18
C ASN A 54 12.59 3.82 3.82
N ASP A 55 12.71 2.99 2.78
CA ASP A 55 13.21 3.34 1.44
C ASP A 55 12.15 3.18 0.34
N HIS A 56 10.89 3.01 0.72
CA HIS A 56 9.78 2.97 -0.22
C HIS A 56 9.32 4.40 -0.55
N GLU A 57 9.21 4.72 -1.83
CA GLU A 57 8.71 6.02 -2.29
C GLU A 57 7.21 6.20 -1.97
N PRO A 58 6.71 7.44 -1.84
CA PRO A 58 5.27 7.66 -1.66
C PRO A 58 4.43 7.02 -2.77
N LEU A 59 3.29 6.41 -2.42
CA LEU A 59 2.36 5.86 -3.41
C LEU A 59 1.77 6.97 -4.28
N SER A 60 1.76 6.77 -5.59
CA SER A 60 1.08 7.66 -6.51
C SER A 60 -0.43 7.41 -6.52
N ALA A 61 -1.20 8.36 -7.07
CA ALA A 61 -2.64 8.15 -7.29
C ALA A 61 -2.94 6.93 -8.17
N ALA A 62 -2.10 6.68 -9.18
CA ALA A 62 -2.23 5.52 -10.06
C ALA A 62 -1.96 4.20 -9.32
N ASP A 63 -1.00 4.18 -8.38
CA ASP A 63 -0.73 3.00 -7.56
C ASP A 63 -1.92 2.66 -6.65
N THR A 64 -2.44 3.66 -5.93
CA THR A 64 -3.58 3.45 -5.02
C THR A 64 -4.85 3.07 -5.78
N GLU A 65 -5.09 3.66 -6.95
CA GLU A 65 -6.23 3.27 -7.79
C GLU A 65 -6.08 1.83 -8.29
N ARG A 66 -4.89 1.43 -8.78
CA ARG A 66 -4.62 0.06 -9.22
C ARG A 66 -4.85 -0.94 -8.09
N LEU A 67 -4.35 -0.64 -6.89
CA LEU A 67 -4.54 -1.50 -5.71
C LEU A 67 -6.02 -1.59 -5.31
N ALA A 68 -6.73 -0.45 -5.24
CA ALA A 68 -8.15 -0.43 -4.93
C ALA A 68 -8.99 -1.17 -5.99
N ARG A 69 -8.69 -0.98 -7.28
CA ARG A 69 -9.38 -1.66 -8.40
C ARG A 69 -9.23 -3.17 -8.38
N ALA A 70 -8.05 -3.66 -7.99
CA ALA A 70 -7.81 -5.10 -7.91
C ALA A 70 -8.49 -5.72 -6.67
N PHE A 71 -8.61 -4.93 -5.60
CA PHE A 71 -9.16 -5.36 -4.32
C PHE A 71 -10.70 -5.31 -4.25
N LEU A 72 -11.32 -4.31 -4.88
CA LEU A 72 -12.76 -4.09 -4.85
C LEU A 72 -13.47 -4.85 -5.97
N THR A 73 -14.63 -5.44 -5.68
CA THR A 73 -15.56 -5.93 -6.71
C THR A 73 -16.19 -4.76 -7.47
N ASP A 74 -16.76 -5.01 -8.65
CA ASP A 74 -17.46 -3.99 -9.44
C ASP A 74 -18.57 -3.28 -8.64
N LYS A 75 -19.25 -4.01 -7.76
CA LYS A 75 -20.28 -3.47 -6.87
C LYS A 75 -19.70 -2.49 -5.87
N GLU A 76 -18.63 -2.88 -5.18
CA GLU A 76 -17.96 -2.01 -4.20
C GLU A 76 -17.31 -0.81 -4.87
N TRP A 77 -16.71 -1.01 -6.04
CA TRP A 77 -16.17 0.07 -6.84
C TRP A 77 -17.24 1.09 -7.24
N SER A 78 -18.39 0.62 -7.73
CA SER A 78 -19.50 1.51 -8.11
C SER A 78 -19.96 2.33 -6.91
N ARG A 79 -20.05 1.70 -5.73
CA ARG A 79 -20.40 2.38 -4.47
C ARG A 79 -19.37 3.45 -4.09
N MET A 80 -18.08 3.14 -4.18
CA MET A 80 -16.99 4.08 -3.97
C MET A 80 -17.11 5.30 -4.90
N MET A 81 -17.40 5.09 -6.19
CA MET A 81 -17.54 6.20 -7.15
C MET A 81 -18.78 7.07 -6.90
N GLU A 82 -19.88 6.48 -6.41
CA GLU A 82 -21.13 7.19 -6.15
C GLU A 82 -21.08 8.00 -4.84
N HIS A 83 -20.51 7.42 -3.78
CA HIS A 83 -20.57 8.01 -2.44
C HIS A 83 -19.24 8.60 -1.95
N GLY A 84 -18.13 8.22 -2.59
CA GLY A 84 -16.78 8.63 -2.20
C GLY A 84 -16.13 7.70 -1.17
N ASP A 85 -16.83 6.65 -0.71
CA ASP A 85 -16.33 5.66 0.23
C ASP A 85 -16.98 4.27 0.04
N VAL A 86 -16.34 3.24 0.58
CA VAL A 86 -16.89 1.90 0.69
C VAL A 86 -16.33 1.20 1.92
N ASP A 87 -17.20 0.49 2.65
CA ASP A 87 -16.85 -0.37 3.77
C ASP A 87 -17.45 -1.76 3.52
N PHE A 88 -16.62 -2.80 3.66
CA PHE A 88 -16.95 -4.19 3.35
C PHE A 88 -16.02 -5.16 4.10
N ALA A 89 -16.49 -6.40 4.25
CA ALA A 89 -15.70 -7.50 4.78
C ALA A 89 -15.25 -8.42 3.64
N TYR A 90 -14.02 -8.91 3.74
CA TYR A 90 -13.37 -9.74 2.74
C TYR A 90 -12.57 -10.85 3.42
N GLN A 91 -12.34 -11.94 2.69
CA GLN A 91 -11.47 -13.03 3.11
C GLN A 91 -10.66 -13.51 1.90
N SER A 92 -9.32 -13.37 1.98
CA SER A 92 -8.36 -13.99 1.07
C SER A 92 -7.83 -15.32 1.57
#